data_AF-A0AAV5SGF2-F1
#
_entry.id   AF-A0AAV5SGF2-F1
#
_cell.length_a   1.000
_cell.length_b   1.000
_cell.length_c   1.000
_cell.angle_alpha   90.00
_cell.angle_beta   90.00
_cell.angle_gamma   90.00
#
_symmetry.space_group_name_H-M   'P 1'
#
loop_
_entity.id
_entity.type
_entity.pdbx_description
1 polymer ?
#
loop_
_entity_poly.entity_id
_entity_poly.type
_entity_poly.pdbx_seq_one_letter_code
_entity_poly.pdbx_strand_id
1 'polypeptide(L)'
;LLYVVTVPSGATVSPVDQHAVVHARLKKSLFELASTTAKKILGEEVPKIPLPSINEKFAGVRVRSRWVRWDGFSAPRTTFTISEEGLRWNTGGGMVKIKIHF
;
A
#
# COMPACT_ATOMS: atom_id res chain seq x y z
N LEU A 1 -11.15 5.71 25.44
CA LEU A 1 -9.97 4.83 25.65
C LEU A 1 -9.14 4.84 24.37
N LEU A 2 -8.14 5.73 24.29
CA LEU A 2 -7.19 5.81 23.19
C LEU A 2 -5.85 5.29 23.72
N TYR A 3 -5.43 4.12 23.24
CA TYR A 3 -4.14 3.53 23.59
C TYR A 3 -3.04 4.24 22.79
N VAL A 4 -2.28 5.11 23.47
CA VAL A 4 -1.03 5.66 22.95
C VAL A 4 0.06 4.62 23.18
N VAL A 5 0.61 4.08 22.09
CA VAL A 5 1.73 3.13 22.15
C VAL A 5 3.02 3.92 22.39
N THR A 6 3.47 3.97 23.64
CA THR A 6 4.78 4.53 24.00
C THR A 6 5.88 3.52 23.72
N VAL A 7 6.79 3.85 22.80
CA VAL A 7 7.99 3.05 22.48
C VAL A 7 9.15 3.51 23.38
N PRO A 8 9.91 2.61 24.02
CA PRO A 8 11.05 3.00 24.85
C PRO A 8 12.23 3.45 23.97
N SER A 9 12.68 4.69 24.17
CA SER A 9 13.88 5.27 23.55
C SER A 9 14.93 5.50 24.64
N GLY A 10 16.11 4.90 24.52
CA GLY A 10 17.27 5.19 25.37
C GLY A 10 18.28 6.04 24.61
N ALA A 11 18.74 7.14 25.21
CA ALA A 11 19.74 8.03 24.64
C ALA A 11 21.06 7.92 25.43
N THR A 12 22.15 7.59 24.74
CA THR A 12 23.52 7.67 25.26
C THR A 12 24.26 8.70 24.41
N VAL A 13 24.86 9.71 25.03
CA VAL A 13 25.43 10.89 24.35
C VAL A 13 26.96 10.86 24.46
N SER A 14 27.66 10.89 23.33
CA SER A 14 29.09 11.25 23.20
C SER A 14 29.26 12.20 21.99
N PRO A 15 30.16 13.20 22.03
CA PRO A 15 30.13 14.31 21.09
C PRO A 15 31.18 14.19 19.96
N VAL A 16 30.78 14.59 18.74
CA VAL A 16 31.45 15.54 17.80
C VAL A 16 31.02 15.25 16.34
N ASP A 17 30.57 16.32 15.67
CA ASP A 17 30.27 16.56 14.24
C ASP A 17 29.00 15.97 13.58
N GLN A 18 28.19 16.90 13.04
CA GLN A 18 26.85 16.77 12.43
C GLN A 18 25.73 16.26 13.36
N HIS A 19 25.30 17.15 14.27
CA HIS A 19 24.29 16.84 15.27
C HIS A 19 22.87 16.98 14.70
N ALA A 20 22.34 15.92 14.10
CA ALA A 20 20.90 15.75 14.18
C ALA A 20 20.56 15.66 15.68
N VAL A 21 19.86 16.68 16.20
CA VAL A 21 19.51 16.81 17.63
C VAL A 21 18.78 15.57 18.14
N VAL A 22 18.15 14.81 17.24
CA VAL A 22 17.55 13.50 17.52
C VAL A 22 17.80 12.56 16.33
N HIS A 23 18.44 11.42 16.59
CA HIS A 23 18.53 10.32 15.64
C HIS A 23 17.44 9.29 15.92
N ALA A 24 16.47 9.18 15.02
CA ALA A 24 15.45 8.13 15.07
C ALA A 24 15.89 6.94 14.21
N ARG A 25 16.18 5.81 14.85
CA ARG A 25 16.47 4.55 14.14
C ARG A 25 15.25 3.64 14.16
N LEU A 26 14.59 3.51 13.02
CA LEU A 26 13.47 2.59 12.85
C LEU A 26 13.98 1.15 12.67
N LYS A 27 13.43 0.23 13.45
CA LYS A 27 13.75 -1.20 13.36
C LYS A 27 12.96 -1.86 12.23
N LYS A 28 13.54 -2.90 11.63
CA LYS A 28 12.90 -3.72 10.58
C LYS A 28 11.51 -4.24 11.00
N SER A 29 11.35 -4.65 12.26
CA SER A 29 10.07 -5.13 12.80
C SER A 29 8.94 -4.10 12.70
N LEU A 30 9.25 -2.80 12.77
CA LEU A 30 8.27 -1.74 12.62
C LEU A 30 7.74 -1.69 11.17
N PHE A 31 8.59 -1.98 10.19
CA PHE A 31 8.19 -2.06 8.78
C PHE A 31 7.43 -3.35 8.44
N GLU A 32 7.69 -4.45 9.15
CA GLU A 32 6.89 -5.68 9.03
C GLU A 32 5.46 -5.47 9.56
N LEU A 33 5.32 -4.77 10.69
CA LEU A 33 4.02 -4.34 11.21
C LEU A 33 3.32 -3.36 10.27
N ALA A 34 4.07 -2.37 9.76
CA ALA A 34 3.55 -1.44 8.78
C ALA A 34 3.06 -2.16 7.52
N SER A 35 3.79 -3.18 7.03
CA SER A 35 3.41 -3.96 5.85
C SER A 35 2.07 -4.69 6.04
N THR A 36 1.81 -5.22 7.24
CA THR A 36 0.54 -5.87 7.57
C THR A 36 -0.61 -4.86 7.57
N THR A 37 -0.38 -3.69 8.17
CA THR A 37 -1.36 -2.58 8.20
C THR A 37 -1.64 -2.08 6.79
N ALA A 38 -0.60 -1.94 5.99
CA ALA A 38 -0.69 -1.37 4.67
C ALA A 38 -1.33 -2.36 3.67
N LYS A 39 -1.15 -3.68 3.86
CA LYS A 39 -1.97 -4.71 3.18
C LYS A 39 -3.46 -4.54 3.47
N LYS A 40 -3.84 -4.25 4.72
CA LYS A 40 -5.24 -4.01 5.08
C LYS A 40 -5.79 -2.75 4.39
N ILE A 41 -5.03 -1.65 4.43
CA ILE A 41 -5.40 -0.38 3.76
C ILE A 41 -5.57 -0.60 2.26
N LEU A 42 -4.64 -1.28 1.59
CA LEU A 42 -4.78 -1.59 0.16
C LEU A 42 -6.04 -2.42 -0.12
N GLY A 43 -6.36 -3.37 0.74
CA GLY A 43 -7.58 -4.17 0.66
C GLY A 43 -8.87 -3.34 0.70
N GLU A 44 -8.88 -2.28 1.50
CA GLU A 44 -10.06 -1.43 1.72
C GLU A 44 -10.15 -0.28 0.70
N GLU A 45 -9.02 0.32 0.32
CA GLU A 45 -8.99 1.53 -0.51
C GLU A 45 -8.96 1.24 -2.01
N VAL A 46 -8.26 0.19 -2.47
CA VAL A 46 -8.16 -0.12 -3.90
C VAL A 46 -9.53 -0.38 -4.54
N PRO A 47 -10.46 -1.14 -3.92
CA PRO A 47 -11.80 -1.36 -4.48
C PRO A 47 -12.69 -0.12 -4.55
N LYS A 48 -12.30 0.99 -3.90
CA LYS A 48 -13.02 2.26 -3.99
C LYS A 48 -12.66 3.07 -5.24
N ILE A 49 -11.56 2.73 -5.90
CA ILE A 49 -11.11 3.43 -7.11
C ILE A 49 -12.13 3.18 -8.23
N PRO A 50 -12.73 4.23 -8.83
CA PRO A 50 -13.71 4.03 -9.90
C PRO A 50 -13.06 3.38 -11.12
N LEU A 51 -13.72 2.36 -11.67
CA LEU A 51 -13.27 1.71 -12.90
C LEU A 51 -13.86 2.42 -14.13
N PRO A 52 -13.07 2.61 -15.19
CA PRO A 52 -13.55 3.25 -16.40
C PRO A 52 -14.55 2.36 -17.14
N SER A 53 -15.56 2.97 -17.76
CA SER A 53 -16.46 2.28 -18.69
C SER A 53 -15.83 2.15 -20.07
N ILE A 54 -16.07 1.02 -20.73
CA ILE A 54 -15.68 0.76 -22.12
C ILE A 54 -16.79 1.26 -23.05
N ASN A 55 -16.45 2.05 -24.06
CA ASN A 55 -17.38 2.48 -25.11
C ASN A 55 -16.62 2.58 -26.43
N GLU A 56 -16.63 1.49 -27.19
CA GLU A 56 -15.85 1.36 -28.42
C GLU A 56 -16.75 0.98 -29.59
N LYS A 57 -16.37 1.41 -30.81
CA LYS A 57 -17.06 1.03 -32.05
C LYS A 57 -16.07 0.31 -32.96
N PHE A 58 -16.34 -0.94 -33.27
CA PHE A 58 -15.50 -1.75 -34.16
C PHE A 58 -16.34 -2.39 -35.26
N ALA A 59 -15.91 -2.24 -36.52
CA ALA A 59 -16.59 -2.80 -37.71
C ALA A 59 -18.11 -2.52 -37.78
N GLY A 60 -18.56 -1.34 -37.33
CA GLY A 60 -19.98 -0.96 -37.32
C GLY A 60 -20.76 -1.39 -36.08
N VAL A 61 -20.22 -2.31 -35.27
CA VAL A 61 -20.81 -2.73 -33.98
C VAL A 61 -20.34 -1.80 -32.86
N ARG A 62 -21.28 -1.35 -32.03
CA ARG A 62 -20.99 -0.53 -30.83
C ARG A 62 -21.04 -1.41 -29.59
N VAL A 63 -19.94 -1.46 -28.84
CA VAL A 63 -19.83 -2.16 -27.56
C VAL A 63 -19.75 -1.11 -26.46
N ARG A 64 -20.69 -1.15 -25.52
CA ARG A 64 -20.73 -0.24 -24.38
C ARG A 64 -20.89 -1.04 -23.10
N SER A 65 -19.98 -0.91 -22.16
CA SER A 65 -20.21 -1.43 -20.81
C SER A 65 -21.20 -0.51 -20.09
N ARG A 66 -22.28 -1.07 -19.56
CA ARG A 66 -23.26 -0.35 -18.74
C ARG A 66 -22.80 -0.23 -17.29
N TRP A 67 -22.18 -1.28 -16.75
CA TRP A 67 -21.72 -1.34 -15.37
C TRP A 67 -20.37 -2.04 -15.29
N VAL A 68 -19.39 -1.37 -14.68
CA VAL A 68 -18.06 -1.92 -14.37
C VAL A 68 -17.82 -1.71 -12.89
N ARG A 69 -17.58 -2.78 -12.14
CA ARG A 69 -17.33 -2.70 -10.69
C ARG A 69 -16.27 -3.70 -10.24
N TRP A 70 -15.61 -3.37 -9.13
CA TRP A 70 -14.81 -4.33 -8.39
C TRP A 70 -15.71 -5.45 -7.84
N ASP A 71 -15.28 -6.69 -8.02
CA ASP A 71 -15.93 -7.89 -7.47
C ASP A 71 -15.03 -8.58 -6.44
N GLY A 72 -13.72 -8.31 -6.48
CA GLY A 72 -12.78 -8.72 -5.46
C GLY A 72 -11.37 -8.17 -5.69
N PHE A 73 -10.66 -7.91 -4.60
CA PHE A 73 -9.25 -7.53 -4.60
C PHE A 73 -8.53 -8.29 -3.50
N SER A 74 -7.34 -8.81 -3.80
CA SER A 74 -6.47 -9.46 -2.83
C SER A 74 -5.01 -9.10 -3.11
N ALA A 75 -4.30 -8.79 -2.04
CA ALA A 75 -2.86 -8.50 -2.05
C ALA A 75 -2.18 -9.37 -0.98
N PRO A 76 -1.95 -10.67 -1.23
CA PRO A 76 -1.62 -11.61 -0.17
C PRO A 76 -0.19 -11.45 0.34
N ARG A 77 0.76 -11.07 -0.53
CA ARG A 77 2.17 -10.90 -0.16
C ARG A 77 2.60 -9.47 -0.39
N THR A 78 3.00 -8.83 0.69
CA THR A 78 3.34 -7.42 0.75
C THR A 78 4.69 -7.34 1.47
N THR A 79 5.75 -7.05 0.72
CA THR A 79 7.13 -7.09 1.20
C THR A 79 7.77 -5.73 1.12
N PHE A 80 8.61 -5.44 2.10
CA PHE A 80 9.29 -4.17 2.20
C PHE A 80 10.81 -4.36 2.18
N THR A 81 11.51 -3.55 1.41
CA THR A 81 12.97 -3.53 1.29
C THR A 81 13.52 -2.13 1.49
N ILE A 82 14.58 -2.03 2.32
CA ILE A 82 15.37 -0.81 2.51
C ILE A 82 16.61 -0.94 1.63
N SER A 83 16.86 0.04 0.77
CA SER A 83 18.13 0.21 0.05
C SER A 83 18.72 1.58 0.36
N GLU A 84 19.92 1.85 -0.12
CA GLU A 84 20.54 3.19 -0.03
C GLU A 84 19.72 4.27 -0.77
N GLU A 85 18.92 3.87 -1.75
CA GLU A 85 17.99 4.72 -2.50
C GLU A 85 16.67 4.99 -1.75
N GLY A 86 16.44 4.29 -0.64
CA GLY A 86 15.32 4.52 0.26
C GLY A 86 14.39 3.31 0.44
N LEU A 87 13.09 3.62 0.48
CA LEU A 87 12.03 2.73 0.96
C LEU A 87 11.29 2.13 -0.24
N ARG A 88 11.53 0.85 -0.57
CA ARG A 88 10.80 0.16 -1.63
C ARG A 88 9.74 -0.77 -1.08
N TRP A 89 8.51 -0.56 -1.56
CA TRP A 89 7.39 -1.41 -1.24
C TRP A 89 6.96 -2.23 -2.47
N ASN A 90 6.85 -3.54 -2.31
CA ASN A 90 6.42 -4.45 -3.36
C ASN A 90 5.24 -5.32 -2.88
N THR A 91 4.25 -5.50 -3.75
CA THR A 91 3.12 -6.40 -3.53
C THR A 91 3.04 -7.40 -4.67
N GLY A 92 3.03 -8.70 -4.33
CA GLY A 92 3.11 -9.78 -5.30
C GLY A 92 2.04 -10.86 -5.11
N GLY A 93 1.68 -11.52 -6.21
CA GLY A 93 0.64 -12.56 -6.22
C GLY A 93 -0.76 -12.02 -5.92
N GLY A 94 -1.00 -10.74 -6.20
CA GLY A 94 -2.31 -10.13 -6.05
C GLY A 94 -3.32 -10.69 -7.05
N MET A 95 -4.59 -10.59 -6.72
CA MET A 95 -5.71 -10.97 -7.58
C MET A 95 -6.70 -9.83 -7.65
N VAL A 96 -7.16 -9.53 -8.86
CA VAL A 96 -8.19 -8.55 -9.15
C VAL A 96 -9.34 -9.25 -9.88
N LYS A 97 -10.56 -9.08 -9.37
CA LYS A 97 -11.80 -9.54 -10.02
C LYS A 97 -12.64 -8.32 -10.35
N ILE A 98 -12.98 -8.19 -11.62
CA ILE A 98 -13.83 -7.12 -12.14
C ILE A 98 -15.06 -7.76 -12.76
N LYS A 99 -16.23 -7.22 -12.45
CA LYS A 99 -17.49 -7.63 -13.06
C LYS A 99 -17.94 -6.56 -14.04
N ILE A 100 -18.22 -6.97 -15.28
CA ILE A 100 -18.62 -6.10 -16.38
C ILE A 100 -19.97 -6.58 -16.93
N HIS A 101 -20.89 -5.64 -17.14
CA HIS A 101 -22.12 -5.85 -17.89
C HIS A 101 -22.08 -4.97 -19.16
N PHE A 102 -22.36 -5.58 -20.31
CA PHE A 102 -22.46 -4.93 -21.62
C PHE A 102 -23.94 -4.69 -21.98
#